data_AF-A0A962HDR0-F1
#
_entry.id   AF-A0A962HDR0-F1
#
_cell.length_a   1.000
_cell.length_b   1.000
_cell.length_c   1.000
_cell.angle_alpha   90.00
_cell.angle_beta   90.00
_cell.angle_gamma   90.00
#
_symmetry.space_group_name_H-M   'P 1'
#
loop_
_entity.id
_entity.type
_entity.pdbx_description
1 polymer ?
#
loop_
_entity_poly.entity_id
_entity_poly.type
_entity_poly.pdbx_seq_one_letter_code
_entity_poly.pdbx_strand_id
1 'polypeptide(L)'
;MARTALVGLAVLTLAACGQRATRPESATADVGSKATPEEQVKRRAVQRWDLLIERDFDKAYDLLSPGYREVQTRENYVRTMKDRPVQWTSVFFQKATCEPDVCTVEIQVNAQFQMPVMRVGTVDALNVVTENWILSDGEWYLVPNADR
;
A
#
# COMPACT_ATOMS: atom_id res chain seq x y z
N MET A 1 4.88 77.86 2.65
CA MET A 1 5.92 78.78 2.13
C MET A 1 7.17 78.02 1.67
N ALA A 2 7.20 77.38 0.48
CA ALA A 2 8.39 76.88 -0.29
C ALA A 2 9.45 75.99 0.44
N ARG A 3 9.62 74.68 0.15
CA ARG A 3 10.34 73.97 -0.97
C ARG A 3 11.87 74.15 -1.02
N THR A 4 12.54 73.06 -1.48
CA THR A 4 13.97 72.77 -1.80
C THR A 4 14.91 72.43 -0.61
N ALA A 5 15.44 71.22 -0.40
CA ALA A 5 16.17 70.21 -1.19
C ALA A 5 17.69 70.48 -1.34
N LEU A 6 18.54 69.56 -0.88
CA LEU A 6 19.96 69.27 -1.24
C LEU A 6 20.47 68.17 -0.27
N VAL A 7 20.39 66.87 -0.59
CA VAL A 7 21.34 66.05 -1.36
C VAL A 7 22.80 66.29 -0.96
N GLY A 8 23.37 65.34 -0.22
CA GLY A 8 24.80 65.21 0.06
C GLY A 8 25.20 63.74 0.03
N LEU A 9 25.75 63.32 -1.10
CA LEU A 9 26.27 62.00 -1.44
C LEU A 9 27.43 61.61 -0.50
N ALA A 10 27.43 60.41 0.07
CA ALA A 10 28.61 59.78 0.66
C ALA A 10 28.80 58.40 0.03
N VAL A 11 29.64 58.35 -1.01
CA VAL A 11 30.14 57.11 -1.60
C VAL A 11 31.41 56.72 -0.85
N LEU A 12 31.35 55.62 -0.10
CA LEU A 12 32.50 54.96 0.50
C LEU A 12 32.62 53.58 -0.13
N THR A 13 33.55 53.45 -1.07
CA THR A 13 34.06 52.18 -1.59
C THR A 13 35.28 51.77 -0.78
N LEU A 14 35.36 50.52 -0.28
CA LEU A 14 36.60 49.72 -0.18
C LEU A 14 36.29 48.28 0.30
N ALA A 15 37.07 47.35 -0.22
CA ALA A 15 36.81 45.92 -0.38
C ALA A 15 37.13 45.02 0.82
N ALA A 16 36.51 43.83 0.89
CA ALA A 16 37.09 42.64 1.53
C ALA A 16 36.38 41.33 1.12
N CYS A 17 37.14 40.35 0.63
CA CYS A 17 36.71 38.98 0.36
C CYS A 17 36.36 38.23 1.66
N GLY A 18 35.35 37.34 1.63
CA GLY A 18 35.11 36.44 2.75
C GLY A 18 33.93 35.48 2.58
N GLN A 19 34.23 34.29 2.08
CA GLN A 19 33.51 33.01 2.28
C GLN A 19 32.05 32.91 1.80
N ARG A 20 31.90 32.19 0.68
CA ARG A 20 30.69 31.41 0.38
C ARG A 20 30.43 30.45 1.54
N ALA A 21 29.62 30.86 2.50
CA ALA A 21 28.93 29.92 3.36
C ALA A 21 27.90 29.21 2.48
N THR A 22 28.21 27.98 2.08
CA THR A 22 27.20 26.98 1.74
C THR A 22 26.19 26.95 2.88
N ARG A 23 25.06 27.64 2.71
CA ARG A 23 23.89 27.39 3.52
C ARG A 23 23.46 25.96 3.16
N PRO A 24 23.48 24.99 4.08
CA PRO A 24 22.67 23.82 3.85
C PRO A 24 21.26 24.36 3.75
N GLU A 25 20.67 24.31 2.56
CA GLU A 25 19.23 24.27 2.44
C GLU A 25 18.86 22.95 3.11
N SER A 26 18.74 23.01 4.44
CA SER A 26 17.94 22.09 5.21
C SER A 26 16.57 22.19 4.56
N ALA A 27 16.35 21.32 3.57
CA ALA A 27 15.05 20.79 3.27
C ALA A 27 14.59 20.13 4.57
N THR A 28 14.08 20.95 5.49
CA THR A 28 12.98 20.53 6.35
C THR A 28 11.86 20.22 5.37
N ALA A 29 11.92 19.01 4.83
CA ALA A 29 10.76 18.35 4.29
C ALA A 29 9.82 18.25 5.49
N ASP A 30 8.85 19.17 5.50
CA ASP A 30 7.60 19.03 6.20
C ASP A 30 6.96 17.73 5.71
N VAL A 31 7.35 16.62 6.33
CA VAL A 31 6.78 15.30 6.07
C VAL A 31 5.82 15.05 7.22
N GLY A 32 4.61 15.57 7.07
CA GLY A 32 3.45 14.85 7.58
C GLY A 32 3.55 13.44 7.02
N SER A 33 4.00 12.50 7.86
CA SER A 33 4.48 11.18 7.44
C SER A 33 3.41 10.41 6.68
N LYS A 34 3.44 10.50 5.35
CA LYS A 34 2.71 9.58 4.48
C LYS A 34 3.34 8.21 4.69
N ALA A 35 2.51 7.24 5.07
CA ALA A 35 2.96 5.86 5.26
C ALA A 35 3.72 5.36 4.02
N THR A 36 4.77 4.56 4.22
CA THR A 36 5.52 3.98 3.10
C THR A 36 4.61 3.09 2.25
N PRO A 37 4.94 2.85 0.96
CA PRO A 37 4.22 1.90 0.11
C PRO A 37 3.99 0.54 0.80
N GLU A 38 5.02 0.02 1.49
CA GLU A 38 4.98 -1.24 2.23
C GLU A 38 3.94 -1.21 3.35
N GLU A 39 3.89 -0.13 4.13
CA GLU A 39 2.87 0.00 5.19
C GLU A 39 1.46 0.22 4.62
N GLN A 40 1.34 0.89 3.47
CA GLN A 40 0.06 1.05 2.79
C GLN A 40 -0.48 -0.29 2.27
N VAL A 41 0.33 -1.05 1.53
CA VAL A 41 -0.07 -2.34 0.96
C VAL A 41 -0.28 -3.40 2.06
N LYS A 42 0.52 -3.39 3.12
CA LYS A 42 0.32 -4.24 4.30
C LYS A 42 -1.07 -4.06 4.89
N ARG A 43 -1.52 -2.82 5.11
CA ARG A 43 -2.88 -2.54 5.63
C ARG A 43 -3.95 -3.10 4.70
N ARG A 44 -3.78 -2.93 3.38
CA ARG A 44 -4.73 -3.41 2.37
C ARG A 44 -4.77 -4.94 2.31
N ALA A 45 -3.62 -5.59 2.37
CA ALA A 45 -3.53 -7.04 2.35
C ALA A 45 -4.12 -7.67 3.62
N VAL A 46 -3.81 -7.13 4.80
CA VAL A 46 -4.43 -7.58 6.07
C VAL A 46 -5.95 -7.36 6.03
N GLN A 47 -6.41 -6.16 5.62
CA GLN A 47 -7.84 -5.87 5.45
C GLN A 47 -8.53 -6.90 4.55
N ARG A 48 -7.90 -7.27 3.42
CA ARG A 48 -8.44 -8.29 2.51
C ARG A 48 -8.67 -9.61 3.23
N TRP A 49 -7.67 -10.09 3.96
CA TRP A 49 -7.73 -11.36 4.66
C TRP A 49 -8.73 -11.35 5.81
N ASP A 50 -8.84 -10.25 6.55
CA ASP A 50 -9.86 -10.09 7.60
C ASP A 50 -11.26 -10.26 6.99
N LEU A 51 -11.53 -9.61 5.85
CA LEU A 51 -12.80 -9.79 5.12
C LEU A 51 -13.02 -11.23 4.66
N LEU A 52 -11.98 -11.95 4.23
CA LEU A 52 -12.09 -13.36 3.87
C LEU A 52 -12.41 -14.27 5.06
N ILE A 53 -11.79 -14.01 6.21
CA ILE A 53 -12.03 -14.74 7.47
C ILE A 53 -13.45 -14.48 7.96
N GLU A 54 -13.92 -13.23 7.90
CA GLU A 54 -15.29 -12.82 8.23
C GLU A 54 -16.34 -13.24 7.18
N ARG A 55 -15.90 -13.84 6.08
CA ARG A 55 -16.74 -14.23 4.92
C ARG A 55 -17.45 -13.06 4.25
N ASP A 56 -16.95 -11.84 4.41
CA ASP A 56 -17.37 -10.64 3.67
C ASP A 56 -16.67 -10.59 2.29
N PHE A 57 -17.00 -11.58 1.46
CA PHE A 57 -16.45 -11.70 0.12
C PHE A 57 -16.88 -10.56 -0.80
N ASP A 58 -18.02 -9.92 -0.49
CA ASP A 58 -18.50 -8.80 -1.27
C ASP A 58 -17.56 -7.60 -1.13
N LYS A 59 -17.20 -7.21 0.10
CA LYS A 59 -16.20 -6.15 0.29
C LYS A 59 -14.80 -6.58 -0.15
N ALA A 60 -14.43 -7.86 0.01
CA ALA A 60 -13.14 -8.34 -0.45
C ALA A 60 -12.94 -8.15 -1.97
N TYR A 61 -14.03 -8.17 -2.76
CA TYR A 61 -14.00 -7.90 -4.19
C TYR A 61 -13.54 -6.46 -4.52
N ASP A 62 -13.80 -5.49 -3.63
CA ASP A 62 -13.40 -4.09 -3.86
C ASP A 62 -11.88 -3.87 -3.80
N LEU A 63 -11.15 -4.80 -3.19
CA LEU A 63 -9.69 -4.76 -3.15
C LEU A 63 -9.06 -5.33 -4.43
N LEU A 64 -9.84 -5.90 -5.35
CA LEU A 64 -9.34 -6.43 -6.62
C LEU A 64 -9.07 -5.30 -7.61
N SER A 65 -8.04 -5.49 -8.45
CA SER A 65 -7.67 -4.50 -9.46
C SER A 65 -8.83 -4.20 -10.42
N PRO A 66 -8.97 -2.95 -10.90
CA PRO A 66 -9.98 -2.61 -11.90
C PRO A 66 -9.96 -3.56 -13.11
N GLY A 67 -8.77 -3.85 -13.65
CA GLY A 67 -8.61 -4.77 -14.79
C GLY A 67 -9.07 -6.21 -14.50
N TYR A 68 -8.92 -6.72 -13.27
CA TYR A 68 -9.48 -8.03 -12.91
C TYR A 68 -11.02 -7.99 -12.83
N ARG A 69 -11.57 -6.89 -12.31
CA ARG A 69 -13.02 -6.69 -12.17
C ARG A 69 -13.74 -6.52 -13.50
N GLU A 70 -13.04 -6.17 -14.59
CA GLU A 70 -13.61 -6.14 -15.94
C GLU A 70 -14.00 -7.53 -16.47
N VAL A 71 -13.27 -8.57 -16.07
CA VAL A 71 -13.47 -9.95 -16.57
C VAL A 71 -14.11 -10.88 -15.54
N GLN A 72 -14.09 -10.52 -14.25
CA GLN A 72 -14.71 -11.28 -13.17
C GLN A 72 -15.79 -10.45 -12.49
N THR A 73 -17.05 -10.88 -12.58
CA THR A 73 -18.14 -10.19 -11.90
C THR A 73 -18.09 -10.43 -10.39
N ARG A 74 -18.65 -9.48 -9.64
CA ARG A 74 -18.80 -9.54 -8.19
C ARG A 74 -19.53 -10.79 -7.76
N GLU A 75 -20.66 -11.11 -8.39
CA GLU A 75 -21.49 -12.27 -8.06
C GLU A 75 -20.74 -13.58 -8.28
N ASN A 76 -19.98 -13.67 -9.37
CA ASN A 76 -19.17 -14.85 -9.68
C ASN A 76 -18.03 -15.01 -8.67
N TYR A 77 -17.32 -13.93 -8.33
CA TYR A 77 -16.28 -13.95 -7.30
C TYR A 77 -16.85 -14.40 -5.95
N VAL A 78 -17.95 -13.80 -5.50
CA VAL A 78 -18.59 -14.13 -4.21
C VAL A 78 -19.05 -15.59 -4.20
N ARG A 79 -19.65 -16.09 -5.29
CA ARG A 79 -20.04 -17.50 -5.43
C ARG A 79 -18.82 -18.42 -5.31
N THR A 80 -17.79 -18.17 -6.12
CA THR A 80 -16.55 -18.96 -6.09
C THR A 80 -15.90 -18.97 -4.72
N MET A 81 -15.86 -17.84 -4.00
CA MET A 81 -15.28 -17.78 -2.66
C MET A 81 -16.12 -18.52 -1.62
N LYS A 82 -17.45 -18.50 -1.73
CA LYS A 82 -18.36 -19.28 -0.86
C LYS A 82 -18.21 -20.78 -1.05
N ASP A 83 -17.97 -21.22 -2.28
CA ASP A 83 -17.91 -22.64 -2.66
C ASP A 83 -16.55 -23.30 -2.33
N ARG A 84 -15.52 -22.53 -1.95
CA ARG A 84 -14.22 -23.10 -1.59
C ARG A 84 -14.33 -23.95 -0.31
N PRO A 85 -13.82 -25.19 -0.29
CA PRO A 85 -13.85 -26.07 0.89
C PRO A 85 -12.74 -25.72 1.90
N VAL A 86 -12.56 -24.42 2.17
CA VAL A 86 -11.54 -23.88 3.06
C VAL A 86 -12.16 -22.84 3.99
N GLN A 87 -11.74 -22.88 5.24
CA GLN A 87 -12.03 -21.86 6.24
C GLN A 87 -10.73 -21.22 6.67
N TRP A 88 -10.49 -19.99 6.27
CA TRP A 88 -9.36 -19.21 6.77
C TRP A 88 -9.62 -18.78 8.21
N THR A 89 -8.62 -18.92 9.09
CA THR A 89 -8.79 -18.69 10.53
C THR A 89 -7.94 -17.54 11.06
N SER A 90 -6.75 -17.32 10.50
CA SER A 90 -5.89 -16.20 10.87
C SER A 90 -4.83 -15.93 9.81
N VAL A 91 -4.29 -14.72 9.83
CA VAL A 91 -3.16 -14.32 8.98
C VAL A 91 -2.08 -13.61 9.78
N PHE A 92 -0.85 -13.72 9.29
CA PHE A 92 0.30 -13.00 9.81
C PHE A 92 1.09 -12.41 8.65
N PHE A 93 1.17 -11.09 8.59
CA PHE A 93 1.98 -10.38 7.61
C PHE A 93 3.46 -10.66 7.85
N GLN A 94 4.17 -11.09 6.82
CA GLN A 94 5.61 -11.34 6.93
C GLN A 94 6.43 -10.18 6.39
N LYS A 95 6.25 -9.83 5.11
CA LYS A 95 6.97 -8.74 4.46
C LYS A 95 6.23 -8.24 3.23
N ALA A 96 6.61 -7.04 2.81
CA ALA A 96 6.29 -6.48 1.50
C ALA A 96 7.59 -6.02 0.84
N THR A 97 7.67 -6.18 -0.47
CA THR A 97 8.75 -5.65 -1.30
C THR A 97 8.12 -4.83 -2.41
N CYS A 98 8.39 -3.53 -2.42
CA CYS A 98 7.74 -2.58 -3.30
C CYS A 98 8.71 -1.93 -4.28
N GLU A 99 8.26 -1.87 -5.53
CA GLU A 99 8.70 -0.96 -6.57
C GLU A 99 7.71 0.25 -6.59
N PRO A 100 7.96 1.32 -7.38
CA PRO A 100 7.17 2.56 -7.29
C PRO A 100 5.65 2.38 -7.38
N ASP A 101 5.17 1.42 -8.17
CA ASP A 101 3.77 1.17 -8.49
C ASP A 101 3.34 -0.29 -8.34
N VAL A 102 4.24 -1.18 -7.91
CA VAL A 102 3.97 -2.61 -7.72
C VAL A 102 4.56 -3.08 -6.39
N CYS A 103 3.81 -3.87 -5.64
CA CYS A 103 4.30 -4.52 -4.43
C CYS A 103 4.03 -6.01 -4.47
N THR A 104 5.00 -6.79 -4.00
CA THR A 104 4.84 -8.20 -3.67
C THR A 104 4.72 -8.35 -2.17
N VAL A 105 3.66 -9.00 -1.69
CA VAL A 105 3.36 -9.19 -0.27
C VAL A 105 3.39 -10.67 0.06
N GLU A 106 4.09 -11.04 1.14
CA GLU A 106 4.08 -12.39 1.69
C GLU A 106 3.31 -12.42 3.01
N ILE A 107 2.28 -13.27 3.07
CA ILE A 107 1.42 -13.44 4.24
C ILE A 107 1.35 -14.93 4.59
N GLN A 108 1.59 -15.24 5.86
CA GLN A 108 1.30 -16.56 6.40
C GLN A 108 -0.20 -16.65 6.70
N VAL A 109 -0.84 -17.71 6.22
CA VAL A 109 -2.28 -17.95 6.35
C VAL A 109 -2.49 -19.30 7.03
N ASN A 110 -3.25 -19.28 8.12
CA ASN A 110 -3.78 -20.50 8.72
C ASN A 110 -5.18 -20.76 8.17
N ALA A 111 -5.41 -22.00 7.76
CA ALA A 111 -6.67 -22.42 7.18
C ALA A 111 -7.04 -23.85 7.62
N GLN A 112 -8.33 -24.09 7.65
CA GLN A 112 -8.95 -25.36 7.94
C GLN A 112 -9.60 -25.93 6.69
N PHE A 113 -9.25 -27.17 6.35
CA PHE A 113 -9.79 -27.87 5.20
C PHE A 113 -10.71 -28.99 5.66
N GLN A 114 -11.91 -29.03 5.09
CA GLN A 114 -12.81 -30.16 5.26
C GLN A 114 -12.39 -31.27 4.31
N MET A 115 -11.90 -32.41 4.84
CA MET A 115 -11.53 -33.58 4.04
C MET A 115 -12.47 -34.77 4.30
N PRO A 116 -13.73 -34.71 3.82
CA PRO A 116 -14.72 -35.76 4.11
C PRO A 116 -14.34 -37.12 3.50
N VAL A 117 -13.66 -37.13 2.35
CA VAL A 117 -13.28 -38.36 1.63
C VAL A 117 -12.34 -39.25 2.44
N MET A 118 -11.50 -38.65 3.29
CA MET A 118 -10.49 -39.37 4.07
C MET A 118 -10.96 -39.72 5.50
N ARG A 119 -12.20 -39.36 5.90
CA ARG A 119 -12.76 -39.52 7.26
C ARG A 119 -11.89 -38.95 8.41
N VAL A 120 -10.95 -38.06 8.10
CA VAL A 120 -10.05 -37.42 9.09
C VAL A 120 -10.65 -36.16 9.72
N GLY A 121 -11.79 -35.68 9.24
CA GLY A 121 -12.42 -34.44 9.72
C GLY A 121 -11.76 -33.19 9.14
N THR A 122 -11.57 -32.17 9.98
CA THR A 122 -10.92 -30.90 9.63
C THR A 122 -9.41 -31.03 9.79
N VAL A 123 -8.64 -30.52 8.83
CA VAL A 123 -7.17 -30.43 8.93
C VAL A 123 -6.73 -28.98 8.90
N ASP A 124 -5.91 -28.59 9.88
CA ASP A 124 -5.23 -27.30 9.89
C ASP A 124 -4.03 -27.33 8.94
N ALA A 125 -3.91 -26.30 8.11
CA ALA A 125 -2.72 -26.07 7.31
C ALA A 125 -2.27 -24.62 7.43
N LEU A 126 -0.96 -24.45 7.54
CA LEU A 126 -0.28 -23.16 7.54
C LEU A 126 0.46 -23.03 6.21
N ASN A 127 0.13 -22.02 5.44
CA ASN A 127 0.72 -21.77 4.12
C ASN A 127 1.22 -20.33 4.04
N VAL A 128 2.28 -20.10 3.28
CA VAL A 128 2.70 -18.74 2.90
C VAL A 128 2.13 -18.44 1.53
N VAL A 129 1.34 -17.38 1.43
CA VAL A 129 0.75 -16.89 0.20
C VAL A 129 1.50 -15.63 -0.24
N THR A 130 1.85 -15.60 -1.52
CA THR A 130 2.42 -14.42 -2.18
C THR A 130 1.35 -13.71 -2.99
N GLU A 131 1.16 -12.43 -2.74
CA GLU A 131 0.18 -11.58 -3.41
C GLU A 131 0.87 -10.46 -4.19
N ASN A 132 0.39 -10.20 -5.40
CA ASN A 132 0.84 -9.09 -6.23
C ASN A 132 -0.15 -7.94 -6.13
N TRP A 133 0.35 -6.74 -5.86
CA TRP A 133 -0.45 -5.54 -5.66
C TRP A 133 0.03 -4.44 -6.60
N ILE A 134 -0.90 -3.67 -7.18
CA ILE A 134 -0.60 -2.53 -8.04
C ILE A 134 -1.19 -1.25 -7.46
N LEU A 135 -0.49 -0.13 -7.64
CA LEU A 135 -0.96 1.20 -7.28
C LEU A 135 -1.73 1.78 -8.47
N SER A 136 -3.03 2.03 -8.30
CA SER A 136 -3.87 2.72 -9.29
C SER A 136 -4.67 3.81 -8.58
N ASP A 137 -4.70 5.00 -9.16
CA ASP A 137 -5.50 6.14 -8.65
C ASP A 137 -5.24 6.47 -7.17
N GLY A 138 -4.01 6.21 -6.69
CA GLY A 138 -3.61 6.45 -5.30
C GLY A 138 -3.97 5.33 -4.32
N GLU A 139 -4.53 4.22 -4.78
CA GLU A 139 -4.87 3.06 -3.96
C GLU A 139 -4.20 1.77 -4.44
N TRP A 140 -3.88 0.89 -3.50
CA TRP A 140 -3.34 -0.44 -3.80
C TRP A 140 -4.47 -1.43 -4.06
N TYR A 141 -4.37 -2.18 -5.15
CA TYR A 141 -5.29 -3.23 -5.53
C TYR A 141 -4.56 -4.56 -5.77
N LEU A 142 -5.18 -5.66 -5.34
CA LEU A 142 -4.70 -7.01 -5.59
C LEU A 142 -4.86 -7.34 -7.07
N VAL A 143 -3.81 -7.92 -7.65
CA VAL A 143 -3.85 -8.60 -8.94
C VAL A 143 -3.81 -10.10 -8.64
N PRO A 144 -4.96 -10.80 -8.66
CA PRO A 144 -4.97 -12.24 -8.49
C PRO A 144 -4.13 -12.89 -9.58
N ASN A 145 -3.28 -13.84 -9.18
CA ASN A 145 -2.65 -14.72 -10.17
C ASN A 145 -3.75 -15.50 -10.87
N ALA A 146 -3.72 -15.50 -12.20
CA ALA A 146 -4.62 -16.31 -13.01
C ALA A 146 -4.16 -17.77 -12.96
N ASP A 147 -4.28 -18.40 -11.79
CA ASP A 147 -4.09 -19.84 -11.68
C ASP A 147 -5.30 -20.49 -12.38
N ARG A 148 -5.02 -21.00 -13.59
CA ARG A 148 -5.94 -21.76 -14.45
C ARG A 148 -6.34 -23.09 -13.83
#